data_AF-A0A3C0UQC7-F1
#
_entry.id   AF-A0A3C0UQC7-F1
#
_cell.length_a   1.000
_cell.length_b   1.000
_cell.length_c   1.000
_cell.angle_alpha   90.00
_cell.angle_beta   90.00
_cell.angle_gamma   90.00
#
_symmetry.space_group_name_H-M   'P 1'
#
loop_
_entity.id
_entity.type
_entity.pdbx_description
1 polymer ?
#
loop_
_entity_poly.entity_id
_entity_poly.type
_entity_poly.pdbx_seq_one_letter_code
_entity_poly.pdbx_strand_id
1 'polypeptide(L)'
;VALSPAYDLLSTKLVMPEDLEESALTINGKKNRLKRADFDELATNLGIPIKSSERVYAKFAKKQKAMIDLIQVSFLSDAMKEEYVKLLNERIDRINI
;
A
#
# COMPACT_ATOMS: atom_id res chain seq x y z
N VAL A 1 -10.46 2.38 -25.20
CA VAL A 1 -10.84 2.23 -23.78
C VAL A 1 -9.60 2.47 -22.93
N ALA A 2 -9.71 3.21 -21.83
CA ALA A 2 -8.61 3.49 -20.89
C ALA A 2 -9.13 3.42 -19.45
N LEU A 3 -8.24 3.20 -18.48
CA LEU A 3 -8.59 3.28 -17.07
C LEU A 3 -8.81 4.74 -16.67
N SER A 4 -9.85 5.02 -15.91
CA SER A 4 -10.04 6.31 -15.24
C SER A 4 -9.00 6.48 -14.11
N PRO A 5 -8.77 7.72 -13.63
CA PRO A 5 -8.03 7.93 -12.39
C PRO A 5 -8.63 7.13 -11.23
N ALA A 6 -7.78 6.71 -10.29
CA ALA A 6 -8.23 6.08 -9.05
C ALA A 6 -8.97 7.11 -8.17
N TYR A 7 -10.05 6.68 -7.54
CA TYR A 7 -10.87 7.46 -6.62
C TYR A 7 -11.21 6.61 -5.39
N ASP A 8 -11.82 7.23 -4.38
CA ASP A 8 -12.22 6.56 -3.12
C ASP A 8 -11.05 5.88 -2.38
N LEU A 9 -9.91 6.58 -2.30
CA LEU A 9 -8.71 6.11 -1.62
C LEU A 9 -8.78 6.49 -0.13
N LEU A 10 -9.30 5.57 0.69
CA LEU A 10 -9.45 5.76 2.13
C LEU A 10 -8.60 4.74 2.90
N SER A 11 -7.91 5.19 3.95
CA SER A 11 -7.18 4.31 4.87
C SER A 11 -8.10 3.75 5.95
N THR A 12 -9.03 2.87 5.55
CA THR A 12 -10.05 2.27 6.43
C THR A 12 -9.46 1.60 7.67
N LYS A 13 -8.25 1.02 7.56
CA LYS A 13 -7.55 0.36 8.67
C LYS A 13 -7.31 1.24 9.90
N LEU A 14 -7.20 2.56 9.72
CA LEU A 14 -7.03 3.50 10.84
C LEU A 14 -8.32 3.74 11.62
N VAL A 15 -9.47 3.61 10.95
CA VAL A 15 -10.78 3.93 11.52
C VAL A 15 -11.55 2.68 11.95
N MET A 16 -11.24 1.55 11.32
CA MET A 16 -11.88 0.24 11.56
C MET A 16 -10.80 -0.80 11.92
N PRO A 17 -10.17 -0.70 13.10
CA PRO A 17 -9.06 -1.58 13.49
C PRO A 17 -9.47 -3.06 13.58
N GLU A 18 -10.75 -3.34 13.88
CA GLU A 18 -11.37 -4.66 13.93
C GLU A 18 -11.42 -5.35 12.57
N ASP A 19 -11.42 -4.59 11.47
CA ASP A 19 -11.31 -5.18 10.14
C ASP A 19 -9.88 -5.66 9.91
N LEU A 20 -9.74 -6.97 9.78
CA LEU A 20 -8.46 -7.63 9.56
C LEU A 20 -8.11 -7.76 8.08
N GLU A 21 -9.04 -7.45 7.16
CA GLU A 21 -8.77 -7.44 5.72
C GLU A 21 -7.95 -6.20 5.33
N GLU A 22 -6.89 -6.41 4.55
CA GLU A 22 -6.04 -5.35 3.99
C GLU A 22 -6.39 -5.03 2.52
N SER A 23 -7.08 -5.94 1.85
CA SER A 23 -7.49 -5.84 0.45
C SER A 23 -8.86 -6.47 0.25
N ALA A 24 -9.73 -5.79 -0.50
CA ALA A 24 -11.02 -6.34 -0.93
C ALA A 24 -10.85 -7.51 -1.92
N LEU A 25 -9.82 -7.44 -2.77
CA LEU A 25 -9.47 -8.49 -3.71
C LEU A 25 -8.46 -9.46 -3.09
N THR A 26 -8.62 -10.74 -3.39
CA THR A 26 -7.68 -11.77 -3.00
C THR A 26 -6.39 -11.65 -3.82
N ILE A 27 -5.25 -11.55 -3.13
CA ILE A 27 -3.90 -11.55 -3.72
C ILE A 27 -3.21 -12.81 -3.25
N ASN A 28 -2.87 -13.69 -4.20
CA ASN A 28 -2.24 -14.98 -3.90
C ASN A 28 -2.97 -15.80 -2.81
N GLY A 29 -4.31 -15.89 -2.92
CA GLY A 29 -5.16 -16.59 -1.94
C GLY A 29 -5.35 -15.88 -0.59
N LYS A 30 -4.78 -14.67 -0.41
CA LYS A 30 -4.82 -13.92 0.85
C LYS A 30 -5.54 -12.59 0.70
N LYS A 31 -6.10 -12.11 1.80
CA LYS A 31 -6.65 -10.76 1.93
C LYS A 31 -5.97 -9.92 2.99
N ASN A 32 -5.04 -10.50 3.74
CA ASN A 32 -4.32 -9.85 4.84
C ASN A 32 -2.90 -10.39 4.95
N ARG A 33 -2.09 -9.72 5.78
CA ARG A 33 -0.67 -10.05 6.03
C ARG A 33 0.11 -10.17 4.72
N LEU A 34 -0.22 -9.29 3.77
CA LEU A 34 0.36 -9.30 2.44
C LEU A 34 1.84 -8.93 2.51
N LYS A 35 2.67 -9.76 1.89
CA LYS A 35 4.12 -9.57 1.77
C LYS A 35 4.49 -9.39 0.31
N ARG A 36 5.73 -8.95 0.05
CA ARG A 36 6.25 -8.78 -1.31
C ARG A 36 6.06 -10.01 -2.20
N ALA A 37 6.33 -11.19 -1.66
CA ALA A 37 6.17 -12.45 -2.39
C ALA A 37 4.75 -12.65 -2.94
N ASP A 38 3.72 -12.15 -2.25
CA ASP A 38 2.33 -12.24 -2.72
C ASP A 38 2.07 -11.33 -3.94
N PHE A 39 2.72 -10.17 -4.00
CA PHE A 39 2.69 -9.26 -5.14
C PHE A 39 3.58 -9.75 -6.30
N ASP A 40 4.71 -10.38 -6.00
CA ASP A 40 5.58 -10.99 -7.01
C ASP A 40 4.88 -12.16 -7.72
N GLU A 41 4.16 -12.98 -6.95
CA GLU A 41 3.34 -14.07 -7.49
C GLU A 41 2.16 -13.53 -8.31
N LEU A 42 1.48 -12.47 -7.83
CA LEU A 42 0.44 -11.79 -8.60
C LEU A 42 0.97 -11.26 -9.94
N ALA A 43 2.12 -10.57 -9.92
CA ALA A 43 2.73 -10.02 -11.13
C ALA A 43 3.10 -11.13 -12.11
N THR A 44 3.69 -12.22 -11.63
CA THR A 44 4.05 -13.39 -12.45
C THR A 44 2.82 -14.01 -13.10
N ASN A 45 1.74 -14.23 -12.35
CA ASN A 45 0.50 -14.82 -12.86
C ASN A 45 -0.23 -13.91 -13.86
N LEU A 46 -0.07 -12.59 -13.74
CA LEU A 46 -0.60 -11.61 -14.71
C LEU A 46 0.33 -11.39 -15.91
N GLY A 47 1.45 -12.10 -16.01
CA GLY A 47 2.43 -11.93 -17.09
C GLY A 47 3.16 -10.59 -17.07
N ILE A 48 3.22 -9.92 -15.91
CA ILE A 48 3.94 -8.66 -15.74
C ILE A 48 5.44 -8.96 -15.67
N PRO A 49 6.28 -8.34 -16.52
CA PRO A 49 7.72 -8.55 -16.46
C PRO A 49 8.31 -8.16 -15.10
N ILE A 50 9.25 -8.96 -14.59
CA ILE A 50 9.94 -8.73 -13.31
C ILE A 50 10.53 -7.31 -13.22
N LYS A 51 11.16 -6.83 -14.30
CA LYS A 51 11.70 -5.46 -14.35
C LYS A 51 10.63 -4.38 -14.16
N SER A 52 9.37 -4.65 -14.53
CA SER A 52 8.26 -3.72 -14.32
C SER A 52 7.81 -3.70 -12.86
N SER A 53 7.67 -4.85 -12.19
CA SER A 53 7.33 -4.89 -10.76
C SER A 53 8.44 -4.26 -9.91
N GLU A 54 9.71 -4.55 -10.20
CA GLU A 54 10.86 -3.91 -9.52
C GLU A 54 10.85 -2.38 -9.65
N ARG A 55 10.52 -1.85 -10.84
CA ARG A 55 10.39 -0.40 -11.03
C ARG A 55 9.24 0.19 -10.21
N VAL A 56 8.13 -0.52 -10.08
CA VAL A 56 6.99 -0.09 -9.26
C VAL A 56 7.40 -0.02 -7.79
N TYR A 57 8.04 -1.06 -7.27
CA TYR A 57 8.56 -1.08 -5.90
C TYR A 57 9.52 0.07 -5.64
N ALA A 58 10.53 0.25 -6.50
CA ALA A 58 11.50 1.33 -6.38
C ALA A 58 10.85 2.73 -6.46
N LYS A 59 9.75 2.87 -7.22
CA LYS A 59 8.99 4.12 -7.29
C LYS A 59 8.28 4.40 -5.97
N PHE A 60 7.66 3.40 -5.34
CA PHE A 60 6.98 3.57 -4.05
C PHE A 60 7.98 3.88 -2.92
N ALA A 61 9.11 3.18 -2.88
CA ALA A 61 10.20 3.44 -1.95
C ALA A 61 10.66 4.90 -1.99
N LYS A 62 10.95 5.41 -3.20
CA LYS A 62 11.35 6.80 -3.42
C LYS A 62 10.27 7.83 -3.07
N LYS A 63 9.01 7.41 -2.97
CA LYS A 63 7.89 8.28 -2.64
C LYS A 63 7.53 8.26 -1.15
N GLN A 64 8.18 7.45 -0.32
CA GLN A 64 7.92 7.37 1.12
C GLN A 64 7.89 8.75 1.77
N LYS A 65 8.94 9.56 1.58
CA LYS A 65 8.99 10.92 2.12
C LYS A 65 7.79 11.77 1.66
N ALA A 66 7.46 11.74 0.37
CA ALA A 66 6.34 12.50 -0.17
C ALA A 66 4.99 12.04 0.39
N MET A 67 4.82 10.74 0.67
CA MET A 67 3.63 10.20 1.33
C MET A 67 3.53 10.68 2.79
N ILE A 68 4.65 10.68 3.52
CA ILE A 68 4.70 11.22 4.89
C ILE A 68 4.39 12.73 4.88
N ASP A 69 5.03 13.50 4.01
CA ASP A 69 4.78 14.95 3.88
C ASP A 69 3.29 15.22 3.60
N LEU A 70 2.64 14.41 2.75
CA LEU A 70 1.21 14.51 2.45
C LEU A 70 0.33 14.22 3.68
N ILE A 71 0.68 13.20 4.49
CA ILE A 71 -0.03 12.89 5.74
C ILE A 71 0.09 14.07 6.71
N GLN A 72 1.26 14.68 6.82
CA GLN A 72 1.50 15.77 7.78
C GLN A 72 0.68 17.03 7.48
N VAL A 73 0.47 17.35 6.20
CA VAL A 73 -0.36 18.50 5.77
C VAL A 73 -1.86 18.18 5.68
N SER A 74 -2.27 16.95 6.02
CA SER A 74 -3.67 16.55 6.00
C SER A 74 -4.48 17.14 7.17
N PHE A 75 -5.81 17.04 7.06
CA PHE A 75 -6.77 17.49 8.08
C PHE A 75 -6.94 16.49 9.26
N LEU A 76 -6.13 15.44 9.32
CA LEU A 76 -6.15 14.49 10.43
C LEU A 76 -5.68 15.17 11.73
N SER A 77 -6.11 14.64 12.88
CA SER A 77 -5.51 15.03 14.16
C SER A 77 -4.06 14.58 14.24
N ASP A 78 -3.26 15.21 15.10
CA ASP A 78 -1.83 14.88 15.23
C ASP A 78 -1.63 13.40 15.62
N ALA A 79 -2.45 12.88 16.53
CA ALA A 79 -2.43 11.45 16.89
C ALA A 79 -2.71 10.54 15.68
N MET A 80 -3.71 10.86 14.85
CA MET A 80 -4.02 10.08 13.65
C MET A 80 -2.92 10.18 12.58
N LYS A 81 -2.24 11.33 12.47
CA LYS A 81 -1.08 11.48 11.58
C LYS A 81 0.06 10.56 12.02
N GLU A 82 0.36 10.51 13.32
CA GLU A 82 1.38 9.63 13.87
C GLU A 82 1.06 8.15 13.61
N GLU A 83 -0.18 7.72 13.88
CA GLU A 83 -0.63 6.36 13.60
C GLU A 83 -0.55 6.01 12.12
N TYR A 84 -0.92 6.95 11.24
CA TYR A 84 -0.84 6.73 9.79
C TYR A 84 0.62 6.61 9.33
N VAL A 85 1.51 7.49 9.77
CA VAL A 85 2.95 7.38 9.44
C VAL A 85 3.51 6.06 9.94
N LYS A 86 3.15 5.62 11.15
CA LYS A 86 3.56 4.32 11.69
C LYS A 86 3.06 3.16 10.82
N LEU A 87 1.79 3.18 10.40
CA LEU A 87 1.21 2.16 9.52
C LEU A 87 1.90 2.14 8.15
N LEU A 88 2.19 3.31 7.58
CA LEU A 88 2.89 3.42 6.30
C LEU A 88 4.29 2.79 6.39
N ASN A 89 5.06 3.13 7.42
CA ASN A 89 6.41 2.60 7.61
C ASN A 89 6.39 1.09 7.86
N GLU A 90 5.48 0.58 8.69
CA GLU A 90 5.32 -0.86 8.90
C GLU A 90 5.07 -1.62 7.59
N ARG A 91 4.22 -1.08 6.70
CA ARG A 91 3.93 -1.69 5.41
C ARG A 91 5.11 -1.63 4.44
N ILE A 92 5.84 -0.52 4.41
CA ILE A 92 7.05 -0.37 3.59
C ILE A 92 8.11 -1.40 4.03
N ASP A 93 8.37 -1.50 5.34
CA ASP A 93 9.32 -2.46 5.90
C ASP A 93 8.88 -3.91 5.62
N ARG A 94 7.59 -4.21 5.77
CA ARG A 94 7.02 -5.55 5.53
C ARG A 94 7.10 -5.98 4.07
N ILE A 95 6.92 -5.05 3.13
CA ILE A 95 7.06 -5.31 1.69
C ILE A 95 8.54 -5.19 1.26
N ASN A 96 9.42 -4.71 2.13
CA ASN A 96 10.86 -4.61 1.90
C ASN A 96 11.17 -3.83 0.61
N ILE A 97 10.63 -2.61 0.52
CA ILE A 97 10.79 -1.70 -0.62
C ILE A 97 11.38 -0.37 -0.23
#